data_AF-A0A257QPB1-F1
#
_entry.id   AF-A0A257QPB1-F1
#
_cell.length_a   1.000
_cell.length_b   1.000
_cell.length_c   1.000
_cell.angle_alpha   90.00
_cell.angle_beta   90.00
_cell.angle_gamma   90.00
#
_symmetry.space_group_name_H-M   'P 1'
#
loop_
_entity.id
_entity.type
_entity.pdbx_description
1 polymer ?
#
loop_
_entity_poly.entity_id
_entity_poly.type
_entity_poly.pdbx_seq_one_letter_code
_entity_poly.pdbx_strand_id
1 'polypeptide(L)'
;MGEPVKIVDLARQMIRLAGLRPDIDVPIRFTGLRPGEKLFEELFHGRERPVPTGHEGLLMAAPRIVDLATIGRAIDLIDQAAQSGDASAALGELARLVPEFAHNAG
;
A
#
# COMPACT_ATOMS: atom_id res chain seq x y z
N MET A 1 18.13 -2.23 3.21
CA MET A 1 17.29 -1.93 2.03
C MET A 1 18.02 -0.91 1.18
N GLY A 2 18.00 -1.08 -0.14
CA GLY A 2 18.63 -0.14 -1.08
C GLY A 2 17.77 1.10 -1.31
N GLU A 3 18.23 1.94 -2.23
CA GLU A 3 17.55 3.17 -2.61
C GLU A 3 16.19 2.90 -3.30
N PRO A 4 15.16 3.72 -3.03
CA PRO A 4 13.88 3.61 -3.71
C PRO A 4 14.03 3.86 -5.21
N VAL A 5 13.32 3.06 -6.01
CA VAL A 5 13.37 3.14 -7.48
C VAL A 5 12.15 3.86 -8.01
N LYS A 6 12.37 4.86 -8.87
CA LYS A 6 11.28 5.57 -9.55
C LYS A 6 10.70 4.71 -10.68
N ILE A 7 9.38 4.60 -10.74
CA ILE A 7 8.68 3.80 -11.76
C ILE A 7 8.98 4.28 -13.19
N VAL A 8 9.15 5.59 -13.41
CA VAL A 8 9.53 6.13 -14.73
C VAL A 8 10.91 5.65 -15.19
N ASP A 9 11.86 5.50 -14.27
CA ASP A 9 13.21 5.06 -14.61
C ASP A 9 13.21 3.56 -14.95
N LEU A 10 12.43 2.77 -14.21
CA LEU A 10 12.16 1.37 -14.52
C LEU A 10 11.53 1.21 -15.92
N ALA A 11 10.51 2.01 -16.24
CA ALA A 11 9.86 1.97 -17.54
C ALA A 11 10.84 2.28 -18.69
N ARG A 12 11.68 3.31 -18.52
CA ARG A 12 12.74 3.63 -19.50
C ARG A 12 13.77 2.51 -19.62
N GLN A 13 14.13 1.86 -18.52
CA GLN A 13 15.06 0.73 -18.52
C GLN A 13 14.48 -0.46 -19.29
N MET A 14 13.19 -0.78 -19.09
CA MET A 14 12.51 -1.86 -19.83
C MET A 14 12.52 -1.61 -21.34
N ILE A 15 12.24 -0.38 -21.79
CA ILE A 15 12.27 -0.02 -23.21
C ILE A 15 13.69 -0.21 -23.79
N ARG A 16 14.74 0.22 -23.06
CA ARG A 16 16.13 0.03 -23.51
C ARG A 16 16.53 -1.44 -23.59
N LEU A 17 16.11 -2.26 -22.63
CA LEU A 17 16.38 -3.71 -22.63
C LEU A 17 15.72 -4.43 -23.81
N ALA A 18 14.63 -3.88 -24.35
CA ALA A 18 14.02 -4.36 -25.59
C ALA A 18 14.74 -3.90 -26.87
N GLY A 19 15.85 -3.16 -26.76
CA GLY A 19 16.59 -2.61 -27.90
C GLY A 19 15.98 -1.35 -28.51
N LEU A 20 15.03 -0.72 -27.81
CA LEU A 20 14.28 0.46 -28.28
C LEU A 20 14.72 1.73 -27.53
N ARG A 21 14.45 2.89 -28.12
CA ARG A 21 14.74 4.20 -27.52
C ARG A 21 13.48 4.74 -26.82
N PRO A 22 13.53 4.98 -25.49
CA PRO A 22 12.46 5.66 -24.79
C PRO A 22 12.14 7.01 -25.41
N ASP A 23 10.87 7.37 -25.44
CA ASP A 23 10.35 8.65 -25.95
C ASP A 23 10.53 8.87 -27.47
N ILE A 24 11.10 7.90 -28.19
CA ILE A 24 11.22 7.91 -29.66
C ILE A 24 10.48 6.72 -30.27
N ASP A 25 10.90 5.50 -29.92
CA ASP A 25 10.31 4.27 -30.45
C ASP A 25 9.11 3.85 -29.58
N VAL A 26 9.13 4.20 -28.28
CA VAL A 26 8.03 3.97 -27.34
C VAL A 26 7.80 5.23 -26.47
N PRO A 27 6.65 5.92 -26.61
CA PRO A 27 6.35 7.11 -25.81
C PRO A 27 5.89 6.76 -24.39
N ILE A 28 6.36 7.50 -23.39
CA ILE A 28 5.88 7.40 -22.01
C ILE A 28 4.82 8.48 -21.76
N ARG A 29 3.62 8.09 -21.33
CA ARG A 29 2.53 9.00 -20.99
C ARG A 29 2.18 8.88 -19.52
N PHE A 30 2.08 10.02 -18.83
CA PHE A 30 1.65 10.09 -17.44
C PHE A 30 0.13 10.22 -17.39
N THR A 31 -0.54 9.28 -16.71
CA THR A 31 -2.00 9.23 -16.58
C THR A 31 -2.52 9.77 -15.25
N GLY A 32 -1.61 10.22 -14.36
CA GLY A 32 -1.94 10.57 -12.98
C GLY A 32 -2.06 9.35 -12.07
N LEU A 33 -2.22 9.63 -10.77
CA LEU A 33 -2.46 8.62 -9.74
C LEU A 33 -3.95 8.23 -9.75
N ARG A 34 -4.23 6.96 -9.48
CA ARG A 34 -5.59 6.45 -9.27
C ARG A 34 -6.02 6.70 -7.82
N PRO A 35 -7.35 6.75 -7.55
CA PRO A 35 -7.84 6.82 -6.18
C PRO A 35 -7.23 5.73 -5.29
N GLY A 36 -6.79 6.12 -4.09
CA GLY A 36 -6.10 5.24 -3.15
C GLY A 36 -4.60 5.02 -3.40
N GLU A 37 -4.02 5.46 -4.52
CA GLU A 37 -2.59 5.29 -4.79
C GLU A 37 -1.71 6.29 -4.01
N LYS A 38 -0.53 5.82 -3.62
CA LYS A 38 0.52 6.64 -3.00
C LYS A 38 1.66 6.87 -3.99
N LEU A 39 2.24 8.07 -3.96
CA LEU A 39 3.43 8.39 -4.75
C LEU A 39 4.71 7.77 -4.16
N PHE A 40 4.72 7.55 -2.84
CA PHE A 40 5.80 6.93 -2.09
C PHE A 40 5.20 5.95 -1.10
N GLU A 41 5.77 4.75 -1.01
CA GLU A 41 5.43 3.78 0.03
C GLU A 41 6.31 3.97 1.27
N GLU A 42 5.71 3.71 2.43
CA GLU A 42 6.42 3.69 3.71
C GLU A 42 6.84 2.24 4.01
N LEU A 43 8.10 2.01 4.38
CA LEU A 43 8.58 0.67 4.76
C LEU A 43 7.99 0.19 6.09
N PHE A 44 7.85 1.12 7.02
CA PHE A 44 7.23 0.92 8.32
C PHE A 44 6.33 2.11 8.58
N HIS A 45 5.12 1.85 9.04
CA HIS A 45 4.26 2.94 9.48
C HIS A 45 4.85 3.57 10.75
N GLY A 46 4.65 4.88 10.97
CA GLY A 46 5.29 5.61 12.07
C GLY A 46 5.04 5.06 13.48
N ARG A 47 4.03 4.19 13.64
CA ARG A 47 3.68 3.49 14.88
C ARG A 47 4.28 2.09 15.02
N GLU A 48 4.85 1.54 13.95
CA GLU A 48 5.48 0.21 13.91
C GLU A 48 6.99 0.38 13.90
N ARG A 49 7.59 0.62 15.06
CA ARG A 49 9.03 0.82 15.15
C ARG A 49 9.76 -0.49 14.80
N PRO A 50 10.63 -0.52 13.78
CA PRO A 50 11.39 -1.72 13.45
C PRO A 50 12.38 -2.03 14.57
N VAL A 51 12.41 -3.30 14.98
CA VAL A 51 13.33 -3.85 15.97
C VAL A 51 14.44 -4.61 15.24
N PRO A 52 15.73 -4.30 15.49
CA PRO A 52 16.82 -5.07 14.93
C PRO A 52 16.75 -6.54 15.35
N THR A 53 17.06 -7.43 14.41
CA THR A 53 17.31 -8.84 14.74
C THR A 53 18.82 -9.09 14.90
N GLY A 54 19.21 -10.32 15.20
CA GLY A 54 20.62 -10.74 15.22
C GLY A 54 21.28 -10.85 13.83
N HIS A 55 20.53 -10.57 12.76
CA HIS A 55 21.01 -10.71 11.37
C HIS A 55 20.95 -9.38 10.63
N GLU A 56 22.03 -9.07 9.92
CA GLU A 56 22.11 -7.88 9.08
C GLU A 56 21.07 -7.93 7.96
N GLY A 57 20.39 -6.81 7.74
CA GLY A 57 19.33 -6.69 6.73
C GLY A 57 17.94 -7.20 7.17
N LEU A 58 17.81 -7.80 8.36
CA LEU A 58 16.54 -8.27 8.91
C LEU A 58 16.06 -7.42 10.09
N LEU A 59 14.88 -6.82 9.92
CA LEU A 59 14.17 -6.03 10.92
C LEU A 59 12.83 -6.69 11.24
N MET A 60 12.43 -6.66 12.51
CA MET A 60 11.15 -7.17 12.99
C MET A 60 10.18 -6.01 13.21
N ALA A 61 8.98 -6.06 12.62
CA ALA A 61 7.91 -5.13 12.96
C ALA A 61 7.31 -5.49 14.32
N ALA A 62 6.94 -4.48 15.10
CA ALA A 62 6.23 -4.65 16.37
C ALA A 62 4.75 -4.26 16.18
N PRO A 63 3.86 -5.19 15.79
CA PRO A 63 2.47 -4.87 15.50
C PRO A 63 1.68 -4.66 16.80
N ARG A 64 0.54 -3.98 16.68
CA ARG A 64 -0.48 -4.00 17.72
C ARG A 64 -1.14 -5.38 17.80
N ILE A 65 -1.40 -5.84 19.01
CA ILE A 65 -2.13 -7.09 19.26
C ILE A 65 -3.61 -6.74 19.46
N VAL A 66 -4.49 -7.46 18.76
CA VAL A 66 -5.94 -7.30 18.87
C VAL A 66 -6.55 -8.66 19.17
N ASP A 67 -7.60 -8.67 19.99
CA ASP A 67 -8.36 -9.88 20.32
C ASP A 67 -9.03 -10.50 19.08
N LEU A 68 -8.95 -11.82 18.96
CA LEU A 68 -9.44 -12.56 17.81
C LEU A 68 -10.96 -12.42 17.65
N ALA A 69 -11.72 -12.45 18.76
CA ALA A 69 -13.16 -12.29 18.69
C ALA A 69 -13.56 -10.89 18.22
N THR A 70 -12.77 -9.87 18.57
CA THR A 70 -12.94 -8.50 18.10
C THR A 70 -12.67 -8.36 16.61
N ILE A 71 -11.61 -8.99 16.08
CA ILE A 71 -11.34 -9.02 14.63
C ILE A 71 -12.45 -9.76 13.89
N GLY A 72 -12.86 -10.94 14.38
CA GLY A 72 -13.90 -11.74 13.72
C GLY A 72 -15.21 -10.97 13.53
N ARG A 73 -15.71 -10.33 14.60
CA ARG A 73 -16.92 -9.50 14.53
C ARG A 73 -16.79 -8.36 13.51
N ALA A 74 -15.62 -7.73 13.44
CA ALA A 74 -15.43 -6.60 12.54
C ALA A 74 -15.35 -7.04 11.07
N ILE A 75 -14.78 -8.21 10.78
CA ILE A 75 -14.82 -8.83 9.46
C ILE A 75 -16.27 -9.12 9.05
N ASP A 76 -17.07 -9.71 9.95
CA ASP A 76 -18.48 -10.01 9.68
C ASP A 76 -19.30 -8.74 9.35
N LEU A 77 -19.04 -7.63 10.06
CA LEU A 77 -19.70 -6.35 9.81
C LEU A 77 -19.30 -5.74 8.46
N ILE A 78 -18.01 -5.80 8.11
CA ILE A 78 -17.52 -5.33 6.81
C ILE A 78 -18.11 -6.16 5.67
N ASP A 79 -18.17 -7.49 5.83
CA ASP A 79 -18.75 -8.39 4.83
C ASP A 79 -20.24 -8.10 4.59
N GLN A 80 -21.02 -7.92 5.68
CA GLN A 80 -22.44 -7.54 5.58
C GLN A 80 -22.63 -6.20 4.86
N ALA A 81 -21.81 -5.20 5.17
CA ALA A 81 -21.85 -3.89 4.52
C ALA A 81 -21.45 -3.97 3.03
N ALA A 82 -20.46 -4.80 2.70
CA ALA A 82 -20.06 -5.02 1.30
C ALA A 82 -21.17 -5.72 0.49
N GLN A 83 -21.82 -6.73 1.07
CA GLN A 83 -22.93 -7.46 0.44
C GLN A 83 -24.17 -6.58 0.21
N SER A 84 -24.41 -5.59 1.09
CA SER A 84 -25.49 -4.62 0.92
C SER A 84 -25.15 -3.44 0.01
N GLY A 85 -23.90 -3.34 -0.45
CA GLY A 85 -23.41 -2.23 -1.27
C GLY A 85 -23.14 -0.94 -0.48
N ASP A 86 -23.11 -1.00 0.84
CA ASP A 86 -22.84 0.15 1.72
C ASP A 86 -21.34 0.33 1.96
N ALA A 87 -20.67 0.94 0.97
CA ALA A 87 -19.23 1.24 1.06
C ALA A 87 -18.89 2.19 2.23
N SER A 88 -19.81 3.07 2.63
CA SER A 88 -19.59 4.01 3.73
C SER A 88 -19.50 3.26 5.06
N ALA A 89 -20.43 2.34 5.30
CA ALA A 89 -20.41 1.49 6.50
C ALA A 89 -19.16 0.59 6.53
N ALA A 90 -18.80 -0.02 5.40
CA ALA A 90 -17.61 -0.86 5.30
C ALA A 90 -16.31 -0.08 5.60
N LEU A 91 -16.16 1.11 5.00
CA LEU A 91 -15.00 1.98 5.25
C LEU A 91 -14.98 2.53 6.67
N GLY A 92 -16.15 2.77 7.27
CA GLY A 92 -16.27 3.19 8.67
C GLY A 92 -15.75 2.13 9.64
N GLU A 93 -16.14 0.87 9.47
CA GLU A 93 -15.61 -0.23 10.29
C GLU A 93 -14.11 -0.46 10.04
N LEU A 94 -13.66 -0.34 8.79
CA LEU A 94 -12.24 -0.42 8.45
C LEU A 94 -11.42 0.68 9.15
N ALA A 95 -11.89 1.93 9.13
CA ALA A 95 -11.22 3.04 9.79
C ALA A 95 -11.19 2.87 11.33
N ARG A 96 -12.24 2.27 11.91
CA ARG A 96 -12.26 1.94 13.35
C ARG A 96 -11.22 0.86 13.68
N LEU A 97 -11.12 -0.16 12.83
CA LEU A 97 -10.14 -1.22 13.00
C LEU A 97 -8.73 -0.77 12.74
N VAL A 98 -8.50 0.11 11.76
CA VAL A 98 -7.19 0.59 11.29
C VAL A 98 -7.17 2.10 11.41
N PRO A 99 -6.90 2.67 12.60
CA PRO A 99 -6.99 4.12 12.84
C PRO A 99 -6.07 4.96 11.95
N GLU A 100 -4.98 4.36 11.47
CA GLU A 100 -4.02 4.92 10.52
C GLU A 100 -4.51 4.91 9.06
N PHE A 101 -5.65 4.28 8.76
CA PHE A 101 -6.21 4.26 7.43
C PHE A 101 -6.71 5.65 7.04
N ALA A 102 -5.99 6.30 6.13
CA ALA A 102 -6.42 7.51 5.47
C ALA A 102 -6.96 7.16 4.08
N HIS A 103 -8.29 7.09 3.96
CA HIS A 103 -8.92 6.84 2.66
C HIS A 103 -8.67 8.03 1.72
N ASN A 104 -7.92 7.79 0.66
CA ASN A 104 -7.74 8.77 -0.41
C ASN A 104 -8.77 8.50 -1.52
N ALA A 105 -9.94 9.14 -1.42
CA ALA A 105 -11.06 8.92 -2.33
C ALA A 105 -10.84 9.44 -3.76
N GLY A 106 -9.71 10.13 -4.02
CA GLY A 106 -9.46 10.88 -5.25
C GLY A 106 -9.96 12.31 -5.15
#